data_AF-A0A1F9X8S3-F1
#
_entry.id   AF-A0A1F9X8S3-F1
#
_cell.length_a   1.000
_cell.length_b   1.000
_cell.length_c   1.000
_cell.angle_alpha   90.00
_cell.angle_beta   90.00
_cell.angle_gamma   90.00
#
_symmetry.space_group_name_H-M   'P 1'
#
loop_
_entity.id
_entity.type
_entity.pdbx_description
1 polymer ?
#
loop_
_entity_poly.entity_id
_entity_poly.type
_entity_poly.pdbx_seq_one_letter_code
_entity_poly.pdbx_strand_id
1 'polypeptide(L)'
;MAITMIDPFNVKNTPFEESHLLSKLKKAVVCARLFESQQENKSLLLNVSSFDLNNEKLYNQVKKDYEDVRRCIIEKGFECLSGSMGELVQPRTKGAGHGTTSRAFYARTRFVSQILGILPEEIS
;
A
#
# COMPACT_ATOMS: atom_id res chain seq x y z
N MET A 1 -2.04 -1.13 5.81
CA MET A 1 -3.03 -2.00 5.13
C MET A 1 -2.39 -2.60 3.88
N ALA A 2 -2.43 -3.92 3.67
CA ALA A 2 -1.92 -4.51 2.42
C ALA A 2 -2.83 -4.10 1.24
N ILE A 3 -2.25 -3.73 0.10
CA ILE A 3 -2.99 -3.27 -1.09
C ILE A 3 -2.95 -4.34 -2.19
N THR A 4 -1.74 -4.68 -2.67
CA THR A 4 -1.53 -5.69 -3.72
C THR A 4 -0.12 -6.27 -3.61
N MET A 5 0.08 -7.48 -4.14
CA MET A 5 1.40 -8.14 -4.19
C MET A 5 2.37 -7.38 -5.10
N ILE A 6 3.66 -7.48 -4.79
CA ILE A 6 4.75 -6.99 -5.64
C ILE A 6 5.28 -8.21 -6.40
N ASP A 7 4.99 -8.24 -7.70
CA ASP A 7 5.67 -9.11 -8.64
C ASP A 7 6.83 -8.31 -9.29
N PRO A 8 8.09 -8.70 -9.05
CA PRO A 8 9.25 -7.94 -9.55
C PRO A 8 9.30 -7.86 -11.09
N PHE A 9 8.83 -8.90 -11.80
CA PHE A 9 8.80 -8.87 -13.25
C PHE A 9 7.78 -7.84 -13.75
N ASN A 10 6.55 -7.88 -13.22
CA ASN A 10 5.51 -6.95 -13.61
C ASN A 10 5.85 -5.50 -13.23
N VAL A 11 6.31 -5.25 -12.00
CA VAL A 11 6.65 -3.89 -11.54
C VAL A 11 7.79 -3.28 -12.36
N LYS A 12 8.81 -4.08 -12.73
CA LYS A 12 9.90 -3.61 -13.60
C LYS A 12 9.39 -3.13 -14.96
N ASN A 13 8.39 -3.80 -15.52
CA ASN A 13 7.93 -3.57 -16.89
C ASN A 13 6.67 -2.69 -17.00
N THR A 14 6.06 -2.30 -15.89
CA THR A 14 4.78 -1.56 -15.90
C THR A 14 4.96 -0.16 -15.30
N PRO A 15 4.65 0.93 -16.04
CA PRO A 15 4.65 2.27 -15.46
C PRO A 15 3.54 2.42 -14.41
N PHE A 16 3.66 3.41 -13.52
CA PHE A 16 2.68 3.62 -12.44
C PHE A 16 1.23 3.71 -12.95
N GLU A 17 1.00 4.41 -14.05
CA GLU A 17 -0.30 4.67 -14.67
C GLU A 17 -1.06 3.37 -15.06
N GLU A 18 -0.31 2.29 -15.31
CA GLU A 18 -0.84 0.98 -15.70
C GLU A 18 -0.73 -0.06 -14.56
N SER A 19 -0.22 0.35 -13.41
CA SER A 19 0.09 -0.56 -12.31
C SER A 19 -1.16 -1.13 -11.62
N HIS A 20 -1.04 -2.36 -11.11
CA HIS A 20 -2.03 -2.95 -10.21
C HIS A 20 -2.23 -2.12 -8.94
N LEU A 21 -1.18 -1.45 -8.46
CA LEU A 21 -1.25 -0.58 -7.29
C LEU A 21 -2.25 0.55 -7.53
N LEU A 22 -2.08 1.30 -8.63
CA LEU A 22 -3.00 2.37 -8.99
C LEU A 22 -4.41 1.83 -9.25
N SER A 23 -4.54 0.72 -9.97
CA SER A 23 -5.85 0.08 -10.23
C SER A 23 -6.64 -0.19 -8.93
N LYS A 24 -5.97 -0.66 -7.87
CA LYS A 24 -6.59 -0.91 -6.56
C LYS A 24 -6.90 0.36 -5.77
N LEU A 25 -6.16 1.46 -6.00
CA LEU A 25 -6.36 2.74 -5.32
C LEU A 25 -7.29 3.69 -6.06
N LYS A 26 -7.58 3.45 -7.35
CA LYS A 26 -8.53 4.25 -8.15
C LYS A 26 -9.91 4.27 -7.50
N LYS A 27 -10.37 3.12 -6.97
CA LYS A 27 -11.64 3.00 -6.23
C LYS A 27 -11.51 1.89 -5.19
N ALA A 28 -11.73 2.24 -3.93
CA ALA A 28 -11.77 1.29 -2.82
C ALA A 28 -12.92 1.62 -1.88
N VAL A 29 -13.50 0.58 -1.27
CA VAL A 29 -14.34 0.71 -0.07
C VAL A 29 -13.55 0.10 1.07
N VAL A 30 -13.31 0.87 2.12
CA VAL A 30 -12.49 0.47 3.26
C VAL A 30 -13.34 0.46 4.52
N CYS A 31 -13.41 -0.71 5.13
CA CYS A 31 -14.14 -0.95 6.37
C CYS A 31 -13.15 -0.94 7.54
N ALA A 32 -13.25 0.06 8.41
CA ALA A 32 -12.50 0.09 9.66
C ALA A 32 -13.27 -0.69 10.73
N ARG A 33 -12.60 -1.65 11.36
CA ARG A 33 -13.16 -2.45 12.46
C ARG A 33 -12.36 -2.26 13.73
N LEU A 34 -13.01 -2.39 14.88
CA LEU A 34 -12.31 -2.50 16.16
C LEU A 34 -11.53 -3.82 16.18
N PHE A 35 -10.25 -3.73 16.52
CA PHE A 35 -9.43 -4.87 16.88
C PHE A 35 -9.37 -4.95 18.41
N GLU A 36 -10.08 -5.91 18.99
CA GLU A 36 -10.06 -6.14 20.44
C GLU A 36 -8.93 -7.11 20.83
N SER A 37 -8.81 -8.25 20.14
CA SER A 37 -7.79 -9.25 20.39
C SER A 37 -7.62 -10.25 19.23
N GLN A 38 -6.58 -11.08 19.28
CA GLN A 38 -6.31 -12.12 18.27
C GLN A 38 -7.32 -13.28 18.29
N GLN A 39 -8.01 -13.50 19.41
CA GLN A 39 -9.04 -14.54 19.51
C GLN A 39 -10.26 -14.23 18.64
N GLU A 40 -10.50 -12.95 18.31
CA GLU A 40 -11.50 -12.50 17.34
C GLU A 40 -12.93 -13.03 17.59
N ASN A 41 -13.35 -13.13 18.86
CA ASN A 41 -14.69 -13.64 19.23
C ASN A 41 -15.85 -12.76 18.72
N LYS A 42 -15.58 -11.48 18.45
CA LYS A 42 -16.51 -10.52 17.83
C LYS A 42 -15.71 -9.46 17.08
N SER A 43 -16.35 -8.76 16.15
CA SER A 43 -15.77 -7.58 15.52
C SER A 43 -16.82 -6.50 15.29
N LEU A 44 -16.51 -5.28 15.73
CA LEU A 44 -17.36 -4.12 15.56
C LEU A 44 -16.90 -3.31 14.36
N LEU A 45 -17.77 -3.10 13.38
CA LEU A 45 -17.55 -2.17 12.28
C LEU A 45 -17.70 -0.73 12.81
N LEU A 46 -16.63 0.06 12.70
CA LEU A 46 -16.58 1.43 13.21
C LEU A 46 -16.82 2.47 12.12
N ASN A 47 -16.31 2.21 10.91
CA ASN A 47 -16.42 3.15 9.81
C ASN A 47 -16.39 2.42 8.46
N VAL A 48 -17.05 2.99 7.46
CA VAL A 48 -16.96 2.59 6.06
C VAL A 48 -16.72 3.84 5.23
N SER A 49 -15.58 3.90 4.56
CA SER A 49 -15.22 5.03 3.69
C SER A 49 -15.02 4.55 2.26
N SER A 50 -15.56 5.30 1.31
CA SER A 50 -15.12 5.21 -0.09
C SER A 50 -13.87 6.04 -0.28
N PHE A 51 -12.91 5.52 -1.02
CA PHE A 51 -11.67 6.21 -1.36
C PHE A 51 -11.37 6.10 -2.85
N ASP A 52 -10.95 7.21 -3.42
CA ASP A 52 -10.42 7.32 -4.77
C ASP A 52 -9.12 8.14 -4.77
N LEU A 53 -8.10 7.65 -5.45
CA LEU A 53 -6.83 8.37 -5.60
C LEU A 53 -6.95 9.48 -6.67
N ASN A 54 -7.78 10.48 -6.40
CA ASN A 54 -8.06 11.60 -7.31
C ASN A 54 -7.40 12.91 -6.88
N ASN A 55 -6.98 13.04 -5.61
CA ASN A 55 -6.17 14.16 -5.16
C ASN A 55 -4.78 14.12 -5.82
N GLU A 56 -4.40 15.19 -6.51
CA GLU A 56 -3.14 15.27 -7.26
C GLU A 56 -1.89 15.08 -6.38
N LYS A 57 -1.88 15.64 -5.15
CA LYS A 57 -0.75 15.48 -4.22
C LYS A 57 -0.60 14.03 -3.78
N LEU A 58 -1.69 13.39 -3.37
CA LEU A 58 -1.67 11.98 -2.97
C LEU A 58 -1.29 11.09 -4.15
N TYR A 59 -1.85 11.35 -5.34
CA TYR A 59 -1.52 10.64 -6.57
C TYR A 59 -0.02 10.70 -6.87
N ASN A 60 0.55 11.91 -6.88
CA ASN A 60 1.96 12.12 -7.18
C ASN A 60 2.87 11.46 -6.15
N GLN A 61 2.48 11.46 -4.87
CA GLN A 61 3.26 10.79 -3.84
C GLN A 61 3.19 9.26 -3.95
N VAL A 62 2.02 8.68 -4.20
CA VAL A 62 1.88 7.24 -4.43
C VAL A 62 2.66 6.82 -5.69
N LYS A 63 2.63 7.64 -6.75
CA LYS A 63 3.45 7.45 -7.95
C LYS A 63 4.93 7.43 -7.61
N LYS A 64 5.40 8.42 -6.85
CA LYS A 64 6.79 8.49 -6.40
C LYS A 64 7.19 7.25 -5.60
N ASP A 65 6.37 6.82 -4.66
CA ASP A 65 6.61 5.62 -3.84
C ASP A 65 6.70 4.34 -4.71
N TYR A 66 5.83 4.22 -5.72
CA TYR A 66 5.87 3.13 -6.69
C TYR A 66 7.16 3.13 -7.50
N GLU A 67 7.54 4.29 -8.06
CA GLU A 67 8.76 4.42 -8.86
C GLU A 67 10.03 4.21 -8.04
N ASP A 68 10.04 4.59 -6.75
CA ASP A 68 11.14 4.27 -5.84
C ASP A 68 11.31 2.76 -5.65
N VAL A 69 10.20 2.02 -5.52
CA VAL A 69 10.20 0.54 -5.47
C VAL A 69 10.64 -0.06 -6.80
N ARG A 70 10.09 0.43 -7.91
CA ARG A 70 10.41 -0.04 -9.26
C ARG A 70 11.89 0.17 -9.59
N ARG A 71 12.43 1.34 -9.29
CA ARG A 71 13.86 1.66 -9.45
C ARG A 71 14.74 0.75 -8.63
N CYS A 72 14.39 0.50 -7.36
CA CYS A 72 15.15 -0.43 -6.51
C CYS A 72 15.18 -1.84 -7.10
N ILE A 73 14.06 -2.36 -7.61
CA ILE A 73 14.01 -3.66 -8.29
C ILE A 73 14.92 -3.69 -9.52
N ILE A 74 14.94 -2.60 -10.32
CA ILE A 74 15.74 -2.51 -11.54
C ILE A 74 17.24 -2.43 -11.23
N GLU A 75 17.63 -1.60 -10.27
CA GLU A 75 19.04 -1.24 -10.02
C GLU A 75 19.72 -2.13 -8.98
N LYS A 76 18.97 -2.62 -7.98
CA LYS A 76 19.52 -3.27 -6.79
C LYS A 76 18.99 -4.69 -6.56
N GLY A 77 17.88 -5.05 -7.18
CA GLY A 77 17.23 -6.35 -6.98
C GLY A 77 16.07 -6.30 -5.98
N PHE A 78 15.22 -7.34 -6.03
CA PHE A 78 13.97 -7.41 -5.26
C PHE A 78 14.19 -7.60 -3.76
N GLU A 79 15.29 -8.26 -3.40
CA GLU A 79 15.76 -8.48 -2.05
C GLU A 79 16.12 -7.17 -1.33
N CYS A 80 16.54 -6.14 -2.06
CA CYS A 80 16.88 -4.82 -1.53
C CYS A 80 15.67 -3.95 -1.17
N LEU A 81 14.44 -4.42 -1.44
CA LEU A 81 13.25 -3.71 -0.99
C LEU A 81 13.22 -3.62 0.55
N SER A 82 12.88 -2.46 1.07
CA SER A 82 12.85 -2.20 2.52
C SER A 82 11.54 -1.55 2.93
N GLY A 83 11.03 -1.91 4.11
CA GLY A 83 9.89 -1.23 4.72
C GLY A 83 10.14 0.24 5.06
N SER A 84 11.39 0.72 4.98
CA SER A 84 11.70 2.15 5.08
C SER A 84 11.40 2.93 3.80
N MET A 85 11.20 2.26 2.67
CA MET A 85 10.90 2.91 1.39
C MET A 85 9.47 3.44 1.34
N GLY A 86 9.31 4.57 0.64
CA GLY A 86 8.03 5.19 0.36
C GLY A 86 7.36 5.84 1.57
N GLU A 87 6.59 6.87 1.30
CA GLU A 87 6.02 7.77 2.29
C GLU A 87 4.56 7.38 2.61
N LEU A 88 3.73 7.13 1.61
CA LEU A 88 2.35 6.67 1.74
C LEU A 88 2.22 5.16 1.52
N VAL A 89 3.01 4.61 0.60
CA VAL A 89 3.01 3.18 0.26
C VAL A 89 4.42 2.61 0.43
N GLN A 90 4.53 1.45 1.06
CA GLN A 90 5.81 0.79 1.36
C GLN A 90 5.79 -0.69 0.95
N PRO A 91 6.93 -1.26 0.50
CA PRO A 91 7.05 -2.70 0.33
C PRO A 91 7.24 -3.37 1.70
N ARG A 92 6.45 -4.41 2.00
CA ARG A 92 6.60 -5.22 3.22
C ARG A 92 6.59 -6.69 2.87
N THR A 93 7.37 -7.47 3.62
CA THR A 93 7.33 -8.93 3.57
C THR A 93 5.98 -9.43 4.08
N LYS A 94 5.34 -10.31 3.32
CA LYS A 94 4.14 -11.05 3.76
C LYS A 94 4.61 -12.30 4.52
N GLY A 95 3.90 -12.67 5.59
CA GLY A 95 4.28 -13.64 6.64
C GLY A 95 5.12 -14.86 6.23
N ALA A 96 5.96 -15.33 7.16
CA ALA A 96 7.02 -16.33 6.99
C ALA A 96 6.54 -17.80 6.81
N GLY A 97 5.59 -18.06 5.92
CA GLY A 97 4.94 -19.37 5.83
C GLY A 97 5.65 -20.45 5.01
N HIS A 98 6.36 -20.12 3.92
CA HIS A 98 6.72 -21.13 2.91
C HIS A 98 8.06 -20.92 2.17
N GLY A 99 9.06 -20.32 2.81
CA GLY A 99 10.42 -20.26 2.26
C GLY A 99 10.63 -19.32 1.06
N THR A 100 9.57 -18.67 0.56
CA THR A 100 9.66 -17.58 -0.44
C THR A 100 9.37 -16.23 0.21
N THR A 101 10.28 -15.28 0.04
CA THR A 101 10.14 -13.91 0.58
C THR A 101 9.18 -13.11 -0.29
N SER A 102 7.88 -13.38 -0.19
CA SER A 102 6.88 -12.61 -0.93
C SER A 102 6.70 -11.20 -0.32
N ARG A 103 6.56 -10.17 -1.15
CA ARG A 103 6.34 -8.79 -0.71
C ARG A 103 5.05 -8.25 -1.30
N ALA A 104 4.43 -7.31 -0.60
CA ALA A 104 3.28 -6.56 -1.09
C ALA A 104 3.48 -5.06 -0.84
N PHE A 105 2.76 -4.25 -1.60
CA PHE A 105 2.57 -2.83 -1.31
C PHE A 105 1.60 -2.70 -0.14
N TYR A 106 2.01 -1.97 0.90
CA TYR A 106 1.21 -1.65 2.07
C TYR A 106 1.03 -0.14 2.17
N ALA A 107 -0.21 0.32 2.37
CA ALA A 107 -0.48 1.67 2.85
C ALA A 107 0.07 1.83 4.27
N ARG A 108 0.86 2.89 4.49
CA ARG A 108 1.29 3.35 5.83
C ARG A 108 0.09 3.82 6.64
N THR A 109 0.20 3.81 7.97
CA THR A 109 -0.87 4.22 8.88
C THR A 109 -1.42 5.60 8.55
N ARG A 110 -0.55 6.57 8.25
CA ARG A 110 -0.98 7.92 7.86
C ARG A 110 -1.85 7.93 6.60
N PHE A 111 -1.49 7.12 5.60
CA PHE A 111 -2.27 7.02 4.37
C PHE A 111 -3.60 6.28 4.62
N VAL A 112 -3.61 5.27 5.49
CA VAL A 112 -4.86 4.62 5.94
C VAL A 112 -5.79 5.62 6.64
N SER A 113 -5.26 6.51 7.47
CA SER A 113 -6.06 7.56 8.12
C SER A 113 -6.66 8.53 7.10
N GLN A 114 -5.92 8.89 6.04
CA GLN A 114 -6.43 9.72 4.93
C GLN A 114 -7.52 8.98 4.14
N ILE A 115 -7.28 7.70 3.80
CA ILE A 115 -8.27 6.82 3.15
C ILE A 115 -9.58 6.72 3.94
N LEU A 116 -9.49 6.71 5.28
CA LEU A 116 -10.65 6.66 6.16
C LEU A 116 -11.28 8.04 6.44
N GLY A 117 -10.68 9.14 5.96
CA GLY A 117 -11.14 10.50 6.25
C GLY A 117 -10.91 10.95 7.70
N ILE A 118 -9.98 10.31 8.42
CA ILE A 118 -9.64 10.61 9.82
C ILE A 118 -8.61 11.74 9.92
N LEU A 119 -7.72 11.86 8.91
CA LEU A 119 -6.71 12.92 8.81
C LEU A 119 -6.84 13.66 7.47
N PRO A 120 -6.48 14.95 7.43
CA PRO A 120 -6.44 15.71 6.19
C PRO A 120 -5.39 15.17 5.20
N GLU A 121 -5.59 15.46 3.92
CA GLU A 121 -4.74 15.00 2.79
C GLU A 121 -3.41 15.79 2.67
N GLU A 122 -2.79 16.14 3.80
CA GLU A 122 -1.51 16.84 3.83
C GLU A 122 -0.33 15.85 3.77
N ILE A 123 0.71 16.21 3.02
CA ILE A 123 1.97 15.47 2.90
C ILE A 123 3.06 16.36 3.50
N SER A 124 3.94 15.77 4.32
CA SER A 124 5.02 16.43 5.05
C SER A 124 6.20 16.81 4.16
#